data_AF-A0A6P6XYA4-F1
#
_entry.id   AF-A0A6P6XYA4-F1
#
_cell.length_a   1.000
_cell.length_b   1.000
_cell.length_c   1.000
_cell.angle_alpha   90.00
_cell.angle_beta   90.00
_cell.angle_gamma   90.00
#
_symmetry.space_group_name_H-M   'P 1'
#
loop_
_entity.id
_entity.type
_entity.pdbx_description
1 polymer ?
#
loop_
_entity_poly.entity_id
_entity_poly.type
_entity_poly.pdbx_seq_one_letter_code
_entity_poly.pdbx_strand_id
1 'polypeptide(L)'
;MNSIVYLLLLLIINDKWTIFVYSTPVYYDDCGNGEIKSIDIEPCHSLPCHFEKGERANVTIIFQPKQKSNYLRVHSTLRTGGLFDYQIKVTDEDPEVCQSSNSNRKNWGKIKCPVLPGNTYTFKVSRIFPASTTWNMFRYSKIQLLNEYGEIVVCCDWHLEFNRASNDNKMLYVQNANNSSLSF
;
A
#
# COMPACT_ATOMS: atom_id res chain seq x y z
N MET A 1 26.46 -19.01 55.42
CA MET A 1 25.01 -18.74 55.42
C MET A 1 24.77 -17.38 54.80
N ASN A 2 24.04 -17.38 53.69
CA ASN A 2 23.17 -16.35 53.12
C ASN A 2 23.69 -14.91 52.95
N SER A 3 24.08 -14.57 51.72
CA SER A 3 24.03 -13.18 51.27
C SER A 3 23.97 -13.06 49.73
N ILE A 4 23.08 -13.79 49.05
CA ILE A 4 22.78 -13.55 47.62
C ILE A 4 21.31 -13.89 47.35
N VAL A 5 20.42 -13.09 47.92
CA VAL A 5 19.00 -13.01 47.52
C VAL A 5 18.74 -11.53 47.32
N TYR A 6 18.00 -11.13 46.30
CA TYR A 6 17.62 -9.74 45.94
C TYR A 6 18.42 -9.01 44.85
N LEU A 7 18.90 -9.69 43.80
CA LEU A 7 19.40 -8.97 42.60
C LEU A 7 19.00 -9.63 41.27
N LEU A 8 17.80 -10.21 41.20
CA LEU A 8 17.28 -10.89 39.99
C LEU A 8 15.79 -10.60 39.76
N LEU A 9 15.36 -9.33 39.80
CA LEU A 9 13.94 -9.01 39.60
C LEU A 9 13.68 -7.67 38.87
N LEU A 10 14.51 -7.31 37.89
CA LEU A 10 14.25 -6.18 36.98
C LEU A 10 14.72 -6.48 35.54
N LEU A 11 14.17 -7.51 34.92
CA LEU A 11 14.04 -7.55 33.46
C LEU A 11 12.56 -7.41 33.14
N ILE A 12 12.11 -6.16 33.14
CA ILE A 12 10.81 -5.75 32.63
C ILE A 12 10.87 -6.02 31.13
N ILE A 13 10.28 -7.14 30.73
CA ILE A 13 10.02 -7.49 29.33
C ILE A 13 9.02 -6.44 28.85
N ASN A 14 9.52 -5.39 28.22
CA ASN A 14 8.67 -4.49 27.46
C ASN A 14 8.18 -5.28 26.24
N ASP A 15 7.11 -6.04 26.43
CA ASP A 15 6.36 -6.76 25.39
C ASP A 15 5.70 -5.74 24.45
N LYS A 16 6.52 -5.09 23.63
CA LYS A 16 6.04 -4.48 22.40
C LYS A 16 5.76 -5.62 21.44
N TRP A 17 4.51 -6.09 21.48
CA TRP A 17 3.95 -6.98 20.47
C TRP A 17 4.11 -6.34 19.09
N THR A 18 5.15 -6.73 18.36
CA THR A 18 5.28 -6.41 16.95
C THR A 18 4.27 -7.28 16.21
N ILE A 19 3.17 -6.67 15.77
CA ILE A 19 2.22 -7.32 14.86
C ILE A 19 2.97 -7.55 13.54
N PHE A 20 3.28 -8.81 13.22
CA PHE A 20 3.81 -9.18 11.92
C PHE A 20 2.68 -9.07 10.90
N VAL A 21 2.74 -8.03 10.06
CA VAL A 21 1.86 -7.91 8.89
C VAL A 21 2.44 -8.79 7.79
N TYR A 22 1.65 -9.72 7.28
CA TYR A 22 2.04 -10.59 6.18
C TYR A 22 1.72 -9.92 4.84
N SER A 23 2.67 -9.93 3.91
CA SER A 23 2.44 -9.59 2.50
C SER A 23 1.84 -10.79 1.78
N THR A 24 0.70 -10.61 1.10
CA THR A 24 0.05 -11.65 0.29
C THR A 24 0.08 -11.30 -1.20
N PRO A 25 0.50 -12.23 -2.09
CA PRO A 25 0.41 -12.01 -3.52
C PRO A 25 -1.06 -11.94 -3.96
N VAL A 26 -1.39 -10.95 -4.78
CA VAL A 26 -2.78 -10.74 -5.26
C VAL A 26 -3.01 -11.36 -6.64
N TYR A 27 -4.26 -11.72 -6.94
CA TYR A 27 -4.66 -12.04 -8.31
C TYR A 27 -4.74 -10.75 -9.15
N TYR A 28 -4.18 -10.78 -10.35
CA TYR A 28 -4.14 -9.64 -11.26
C TYR A 28 -4.26 -10.09 -12.72
N ASP A 29 -4.74 -9.19 -13.57
CA ASP A 29 -4.70 -9.29 -15.02
C ASP A 29 -3.52 -8.46 -15.56
N ASP A 30 -2.69 -9.07 -16.40
CA ASP A 30 -1.66 -8.35 -17.17
C ASP A 30 -2.33 -7.69 -18.39
N CYS A 31 -2.38 -6.36 -18.37
CA CYS A 31 -3.02 -5.56 -19.40
C CYS A 31 -2.03 -4.81 -20.30
N GLY A 32 -0.75 -5.19 -20.27
CA GLY A 32 0.34 -4.42 -20.87
C GLY A 32 1.26 -5.24 -21.77
N ASN A 33 2.32 -4.58 -22.24
CA ASN A 33 3.35 -5.19 -23.08
C ASN A 33 4.56 -5.69 -22.26
N GLY A 34 4.40 -5.86 -20.96
CA GLY A 34 5.43 -6.38 -20.05
C GLY A 34 5.19 -7.84 -19.70
N GLU A 35 5.91 -8.31 -18.69
CA GLU A 35 5.54 -9.49 -17.91
C GLU A 35 5.59 -9.10 -16.43
N ILE A 36 4.50 -9.34 -15.71
CA ILE A 36 4.47 -9.18 -14.26
C ILE A 36 4.85 -10.52 -13.62
N LYS A 37 5.78 -10.48 -12.67
CA LYS A 37 6.21 -11.65 -11.90
C LYS A 37 5.43 -11.78 -10.60
N SER A 38 5.24 -10.67 -9.88
CA SER A 38 4.42 -10.63 -8.68
C SER A 38 3.88 -9.23 -8.40
N ILE A 39 2.78 -9.20 -7.66
CA ILE A 39 2.22 -7.98 -7.06
C ILE A 39 1.98 -8.29 -5.59
N ASP A 40 2.61 -7.51 -4.74
CA ASP A 40 2.57 -7.62 -3.29
C ASP A 40 1.97 -6.34 -2.71
N ILE A 41 0.99 -6.47 -1.84
CA ILE A 41 0.26 -5.34 -1.25
C ILE A 41 0.30 -5.45 0.26
N GLU A 42 0.72 -4.38 0.93
CA GLU A 42 0.85 -4.31 2.38
C GLU A 42 0.28 -3.00 2.95
N PRO A 43 -0.62 -3.04 3.94
CA PRO A 43 -1.20 -4.23 4.55
C PRO A 43 -2.25 -4.90 3.64
N CYS A 44 -2.37 -6.22 3.70
CA CYS A 44 -3.47 -6.96 3.07
C CYS A 44 -3.75 -8.21 3.90
N HIS A 45 -4.82 -8.17 4.70
CA HIS A 45 -5.14 -9.25 5.65
C HIS A 45 -5.95 -10.40 5.04
N SER A 46 -6.59 -10.17 3.89
CA SER A 46 -7.39 -11.15 3.16
C SER A 46 -7.44 -10.76 1.67
N LEU A 47 -7.81 -11.72 0.81
CA LEU A 47 -7.98 -11.51 -0.63
C LEU A 47 -9.47 -11.54 -0.98
N PRO A 48 -9.98 -10.58 -1.77
CA PRO A 48 -9.29 -9.36 -2.28
C PRO A 48 -8.87 -8.41 -1.15
N CYS A 49 -7.86 -7.57 -1.37
CA CYS A 49 -7.35 -6.71 -0.30
C CYS A 49 -8.42 -5.72 0.17
N HIS A 50 -8.58 -5.67 1.50
CA HIS A 50 -9.51 -4.78 2.18
C HIS A 50 -8.78 -3.57 2.74
N PHE A 51 -9.30 -2.36 2.45
CA PHE A 51 -8.76 -1.11 2.96
C PHE A 51 -9.81 -0.28 3.70
N GLU A 52 -9.39 0.31 4.82
CA GLU A 52 -10.13 1.33 5.53
C GLU A 52 -9.95 2.72 4.90
N LYS A 53 -10.87 3.62 5.24
CA LYS A 53 -10.84 5.00 4.76
C LYS A 53 -9.54 5.69 5.19
N GLY A 54 -8.79 6.21 4.22
CA GLY A 54 -7.56 6.95 4.49
C GLY A 54 -6.39 6.04 4.87
N GLU A 55 -6.57 4.72 4.81
CA GLU A 55 -5.49 3.77 5.01
C GLU A 55 -4.45 3.89 3.90
N ARG A 56 -3.19 3.76 4.32
CA ARG A 56 -2.05 3.79 3.42
C ARG A 56 -1.62 2.36 3.11
N ALA A 57 -1.59 2.02 1.83
CA ALA A 57 -1.08 0.76 1.33
C ALA A 57 0.20 0.95 0.52
N ASN A 58 1.13 0.03 0.68
CA ASN A 58 2.34 -0.08 -0.11
C ASN A 58 2.13 -1.19 -1.14
N VAL A 59 2.27 -0.84 -2.41
CA VAL A 59 2.20 -1.77 -3.54
C VAL A 59 3.61 -1.98 -4.06
N THR A 60 4.04 -3.24 -4.12
CA THR A 60 5.29 -3.68 -4.72
C THR A 60 4.98 -4.51 -5.96
N ILE A 61 5.53 -4.13 -7.11
CA ILE A 61 5.37 -4.84 -8.37
C ILE A 61 6.74 -5.30 -8.84
N ILE A 62 6.89 -6.61 -9.04
CA ILE A 62 8.08 -7.19 -9.68
C ILE A 62 7.71 -7.47 -11.13
N PHE A 63 8.46 -6.89 -12.07
CA PHE A 63 8.15 -6.97 -13.49
C PHE A 63 9.39 -7.12 -14.35
N GLN A 64 9.17 -7.56 -15.58
CA GLN A 64 10.18 -7.69 -16.63
C GLN A 64 9.63 -7.01 -17.90
N PRO A 65 10.19 -5.88 -18.33
CA PRO A 65 9.70 -5.20 -19.53
C PRO A 65 10.10 -5.99 -20.79
N LYS A 66 9.35 -5.82 -21.88
CA LYS A 66 9.71 -6.36 -23.21
C LYS A 66 10.31 -5.32 -24.15
N GLN A 67 10.28 -4.05 -23.77
CA GLN A 67 10.86 -2.94 -24.52
C GLN A 67 11.87 -2.16 -23.67
N LYS A 68 12.88 -1.57 -24.33
CA LYS A 68 13.79 -0.62 -23.69
C LYS A 68 13.05 0.69 -23.44
N SER A 69 13.30 1.33 -22.29
CA SER A 69 12.84 2.70 -22.05
C SER A 69 13.78 3.45 -21.13
N ASN A 70 14.01 4.73 -21.41
CA ASN A 70 14.87 5.59 -20.60
C ASN A 70 14.10 6.31 -19.48
N TYR A 71 12.76 6.26 -19.55
CA TYR A 71 11.86 7.00 -18.67
C TYR A 71 10.67 6.14 -18.30
N LEU A 72 10.26 6.15 -17.05
CA LEU A 72 9.06 5.46 -16.61
C LEU A 72 8.26 6.38 -15.72
N ARG A 73 6.97 6.51 -16.02
CA ARG A 73 6.00 7.26 -15.22
C ARG A 73 4.86 6.36 -14.82
N VAL A 74 4.50 6.36 -13.54
CA VAL A 74 3.32 5.65 -13.06
C VAL A 74 2.05 6.43 -13.40
N HIS A 75 1.06 5.70 -13.89
CA HIS A 75 -0.32 6.14 -14.06
C HIS A 75 -1.23 5.17 -13.34
N SER A 76 -2.12 5.70 -12.51
CA SER A 76 -2.92 4.90 -11.60
C SER A 76 -4.38 5.27 -11.69
N THR A 77 -5.24 4.26 -11.77
CA THR A 77 -6.69 4.46 -11.92
C THR A 77 -7.43 3.53 -10.99
N LEU A 78 -8.44 4.06 -10.28
CA LEU A 78 -9.42 3.27 -9.55
C LEU A 78 -10.71 3.22 -10.36
N ARG A 79 -11.27 2.02 -10.54
CA ARG A 79 -12.48 1.80 -11.33
C ARG A 79 -13.56 1.16 -10.48
N THR A 80 -14.79 1.58 -10.71
CA THR A 80 -15.94 1.06 -10.00
C THR A 80 -16.43 -0.26 -10.57
N GLY A 81 -16.99 -1.12 -9.73
CA GLY A 81 -17.66 -2.34 -10.19
C GLY A 81 -19.17 -2.11 -10.28
N GLY A 82 -19.74 -2.08 -11.49
CA GLY A 82 -21.19 -1.91 -11.66
C GLY A 82 -21.61 -1.38 -13.03
N LEU A 83 -22.90 -1.03 -13.17
CA LEU A 83 -23.55 -0.63 -14.43
C LEU A 83 -23.04 0.70 -15.01
N PHE A 84 -22.44 1.56 -14.18
CA PHE A 84 -21.83 2.81 -14.58
C PHE A 84 -20.34 2.72 -14.28
N ASP A 85 -19.52 2.41 -15.29
CA ASP A 85 -18.06 2.22 -15.19
C ASP A 85 -17.34 3.56 -14.90
N TYR A 86 -17.50 4.06 -13.68
CA TYR A 86 -16.86 5.28 -13.21
C TYR A 86 -15.39 4.98 -12.86
N GLN A 87 -14.50 5.88 -13.26
CA GLN A 87 -13.07 5.77 -12.98
C GLN A 87 -12.50 7.10 -12.50
N ILE A 88 -11.58 7.03 -11.53
CA ILE A 88 -10.81 8.18 -11.06
C ILE A 88 -9.33 7.94 -11.26
N LYS A 89 -8.61 9.01 -11.62
CA LYS A 89 -7.16 9.00 -11.62
C LYS A 89 -6.65 9.22 -10.21
N VAL A 90 -5.69 8.39 -9.80
CA VAL A 90 -4.98 8.55 -8.54
C VAL A 90 -3.68 9.29 -8.82
N THR A 91 -3.50 10.43 -8.17
CA THR A 91 -2.25 11.18 -8.25
C THR A 91 -1.27 10.59 -7.24
N ASP A 92 -0.27 9.88 -7.75
CA ASP A 92 0.86 9.41 -6.94
C ASP A 92 1.77 10.60 -6.57
N GLU A 93 2.30 10.61 -5.34
CA GLU A 93 3.21 11.66 -4.83
C GLU A 93 4.48 11.75 -5.70
N ASP A 94 5.00 10.56 -6.06
CA ASP A 94 6.20 10.40 -6.87
C ASP A 94 5.87 9.69 -8.19
N PRO A 95 5.36 10.39 -9.22
CA PRO A 95 4.91 9.76 -10.46
C PRO A 95 6.06 9.26 -11.35
N GLU A 96 7.30 9.70 -11.17
CA GLU A 96 8.41 9.20 -12.01
C GLU A 96 9.16 8.08 -11.29
N VAL A 97 9.32 6.97 -12.00
CA VAL A 97 9.83 5.72 -11.46
C VAL A 97 11.35 5.61 -11.66
N CYS A 98 11.86 6.15 -12.77
CA CYS A 98 13.29 6.18 -13.07
C CYS A 98 14.03 7.15 -12.16
N GLN A 99 15.16 6.69 -11.60
CA GLN A 99 16.06 7.52 -10.83
C GLN A 99 16.68 8.59 -11.73
N SER A 100 16.50 9.86 -11.38
CA SER A 100 17.09 10.97 -12.14
C SER A 100 18.25 11.60 -11.38
N SER A 101 19.45 11.51 -11.96
CA SER A 101 20.66 12.18 -11.42
C SER A 101 20.58 13.71 -11.53
N ASN A 102 19.70 14.23 -12.39
CA ASN A 102 19.57 15.66 -12.71
C ASN A 102 18.30 16.30 -12.13
N SER A 103 17.56 15.58 -11.27
CA SER A 103 16.40 16.15 -10.62
C SER A 103 16.85 16.99 -9.42
N ASN A 104 16.39 18.25 -9.38
CA ASN A 104 16.52 19.12 -8.20
C ASN A 104 15.84 18.53 -6.95
N ARG A 105 15.09 17.42 -7.10
CA ARG A 105 14.59 16.59 -6.01
C ARG A 105 15.56 15.43 -5.76
N LYS A 106 16.42 15.61 -4.75
CA LYS A 106 17.34 14.60 -4.23
C LYS A 106 16.53 13.33 -3.87
N ASN A 107 16.89 12.18 -4.43
CA ASN A 107 16.28 10.84 -4.20
C ASN A 107 14.96 10.53 -4.95
N TRP A 108 14.72 11.16 -6.10
CA TRP A 108 13.57 10.85 -6.94
C TRP A 108 13.80 9.62 -7.82
N GLY A 109 12.81 8.72 -7.89
CA GLY A 109 12.85 7.47 -8.64
C GLY A 109 13.70 6.37 -7.97
N LYS A 110 13.24 5.12 -8.07
CA LYS A 110 13.84 3.95 -7.38
C LYS A 110 14.49 2.94 -8.34
N ILE A 111 14.29 3.12 -9.65
CA ILE A 111 14.78 2.19 -10.68
C ILE A 111 15.85 2.89 -11.53
N LYS A 112 17.01 2.25 -11.69
CA LYS A 112 18.04 2.75 -12.62
C LYS A 112 17.58 2.52 -14.05
N CYS A 113 17.51 3.61 -14.82
CA CYS A 113 17.14 3.58 -16.23
C CYS A 113 18.39 3.75 -17.13
N PRO A 114 18.38 3.21 -18.36
CA PRO A 114 17.24 2.60 -19.04
C PRO A 114 16.85 1.22 -18.49
N VAL A 115 15.55 0.96 -18.46
CA VAL A 115 15.07 -0.41 -18.30
C VAL A 115 15.29 -1.17 -19.59
N LEU A 116 15.71 -2.43 -19.50
CA LEU A 116 16.07 -3.27 -20.65
C LEU A 116 15.18 -4.51 -20.68
N PRO A 117 14.82 -5.00 -21.88
CA PRO A 117 14.10 -6.24 -22.03
C PRO A 117 14.83 -7.40 -21.37
N GLY A 118 14.10 -8.32 -20.74
CA GLY A 118 14.68 -9.51 -20.11
C GLY A 118 15.12 -9.32 -18.65
N ASN A 119 15.36 -8.08 -18.21
CA ASN A 119 15.77 -7.79 -16.84
C ASN A 119 14.57 -7.67 -15.90
N THR A 120 14.74 -8.13 -14.66
CA THR A 120 13.71 -8.00 -13.61
C THR A 120 13.92 -6.73 -12.79
N TYR A 121 12.84 -5.99 -12.55
CA TYR A 121 12.83 -4.75 -11.79
C TYR A 121 11.76 -4.79 -10.70
N THR A 122 11.99 -4.02 -9.63
CA THR A 122 11.04 -3.88 -8.51
C THR A 122 10.58 -2.43 -8.41
N PHE A 123 9.30 -2.20 -8.63
CA PHE A 123 8.64 -0.92 -8.43
C PHE A 123 7.88 -0.91 -7.09
N LYS A 124 8.00 0.18 -6.32
CA LYS A 124 7.34 0.33 -5.02
C LYS A 124 6.68 1.69 -4.89
N VAL A 125 5.39 1.71 -4.64
CA VAL A 125 4.57 2.92 -4.45
C VAL A 125 3.75 2.84 -3.17
N SER A 126 3.64 3.95 -2.44
CA SER A 126 2.80 4.07 -1.26
C SER A 126 1.61 4.96 -1.60
N ARG A 127 0.39 4.53 -1.25
CA ARG A 127 -0.84 5.21 -1.63
C ARG A 127 -1.82 5.28 -0.49
N ILE A 128 -2.54 6.38 -0.44
CA ILE A 128 -3.74 6.51 0.38
C ILE A 128 -4.93 6.27 -0.53
N PHE A 129 -5.73 5.24 -0.24
CA PHE A 129 -6.95 5.03 -0.99
C PHE A 129 -8.03 6.03 -0.53
N PRO A 130 -8.75 6.66 -1.48
CA PRO A 130 -9.73 7.67 -1.14
C PRO A 130 -10.89 7.07 -0.35
N ALA A 131 -11.43 7.88 0.56
CA ALA A 131 -12.66 7.60 1.27
C ALA A 131 -13.83 7.39 0.30
N SER A 132 -14.39 6.18 0.21
CA SER A 132 -15.67 5.99 -0.47
C SER A 132 -16.76 6.68 0.36
N THR A 133 -17.25 7.84 -0.10
CA THR A 133 -18.34 8.58 0.55
C THR A 133 -19.72 7.99 0.24
N THR A 134 -19.80 7.14 -0.79
CA THR A 134 -20.99 6.37 -1.16
C THR A 134 -20.57 4.97 -1.64
N TRP A 135 -21.15 3.94 -1.02
CA TRP A 135 -21.11 2.51 -1.37
C TRP A 135 -19.86 2.02 -2.14
N ASN A 136 -18.81 1.58 -1.42
CA ASN A 136 -17.77 0.64 -1.88
C ASN A 136 -17.47 0.66 -3.40
N MET A 137 -17.30 1.85 -3.97
CA MET A 137 -17.55 1.99 -5.40
C MET A 137 -16.40 1.38 -6.20
N PHE A 138 -15.16 1.62 -5.77
CA PHE A 138 -13.97 1.16 -6.46
C PHE A 138 -13.71 -0.31 -6.15
N ARG A 139 -13.73 -1.14 -7.18
CA ARG A 139 -13.45 -2.58 -7.09
C ARG A 139 -12.17 -2.97 -7.77
N TYR A 140 -11.61 -2.09 -8.59
CA TYR A 140 -10.41 -2.39 -9.35
C TYR A 140 -9.40 -1.27 -9.21
N SER A 141 -8.14 -1.65 -9.10
CA SER A 141 -7.01 -0.75 -9.21
C SER A 141 -6.16 -1.15 -10.39
N LYS A 142 -5.87 -0.18 -11.25
CA LYS A 142 -5.00 -0.32 -12.40
C LYS A 142 -3.76 0.52 -12.19
N ILE A 143 -2.59 -0.08 -12.38
CA ILE A 143 -1.30 0.62 -12.47
C ILE A 143 -0.71 0.38 -13.85
N GLN A 144 -0.27 1.47 -14.48
CA GLN A 144 0.47 1.46 -15.73
C GLN A 144 1.81 2.16 -15.53
N LEU A 145 2.87 1.58 -16.09
CA LEU A 145 4.15 2.25 -16.24
C LEU A 145 4.28 2.68 -17.70
N LEU A 146 4.32 3.99 -17.92
CA LEU A 146 4.36 4.60 -19.24
C LEU A 146 5.77 5.09 -19.57
N ASN A 147 6.19 4.94 -20.82
CA ASN A 147 7.47 5.45 -21.30
C ASN A 147 7.42 6.96 -21.64
N GLU A 148 8.53 7.49 -22.16
CA GLU A 148 8.65 8.89 -22.61
C GLU A 148 7.64 9.29 -23.72
N TYR A 149 7.08 8.31 -24.44
CA TYR A 149 6.10 8.50 -25.51
C TYR A 149 4.64 8.27 -25.05
N GLY A 150 4.43 7.91 -23.78
CA GLY A 150 3.11 7.57 -23.24
C GLY A 150 2.66 6.14 -23.53
N GLU A 151 3.53 5.28 -24.06
CA GLU A 151 3.23 3.86 -24.31
C GLU A 151 3.35 3.03 -23.04
N ILE A 152 2.51 2.00 -22.93
CA ILE A 152 2.46 1.11 -21.78
C ILE A 152 3.64 0.12 -21.83
N VAL A 153 4.56 0.23 -20.87
CA VAL A 153 5.66 -0.73 -20.65
C VAL A 153 5.20 -1.89 -19.76
N VAL A 154 4.39 -1.59 -18.75
CA VAL A 154 3.80 -2.58 -17.82
C VAL A 154 2.40 -2.12 -17.45
N CYS A 155 1.45 -3.04 -17.31
CA CYS A 155 0.11 -2.75 -16.83
C CYS A 155 -0.41 -3.90 -15.99
N CYS A 156 -0.83 -3.60 -14.77
CA CYS A 156 -1.52 -4.54 -13.89
C CYS A 156 -2.88 -3.98 -13.51
N ASP A 157 -3.87 -4.86 -13.47
CA ASP A 157 -5.23 -4.59 -13.04
C ASP A 157 -5.61 -5.63 -11.98
N TRP A 158 -6.05 -5.22 -10.80
CA TRP A 158 -6.39 -6.16 -9.73
C TRP A 158 -7.62 -5.73 -8.94
N HIS A 159 -8.25 -6.70 -8.29
CA HIS A 159 -9.47 -6.51 -7.52
C HIS A 159 -9.18 -5.99 -6.10
N LEU A 160 -10.00 -5.04 -5.65
CA LEU A 160 -9.96 -4.39 -4.34
C LEU A 160 -11.33 -4.46 -3.68
N GLU A 161 -11.35 -4.52 -2.35
CA GLU A 161 -12.55 -4.30 -1.56
C GLU A 161 -12.32 -3.15 -0.56
N PHE A 162 -13.33 -2.31 -0.39
CA PHE A 162 -13.31 -1.23 0.61
C PHE A 162 -14.35 -1.53 1.68
N ASN A 163 -13.96 -1.35 2.94
CA ASN A 163 -14.93 -1.41 4.02
C ASN A 163 -15.85 -0.19 3.92
N ARG A 164 -17.16 -0.44 4.07
CA ARG A 164 -18.12 0.64 4.31
C ARG A 164 -17.60 1.38 5.54
N ALA A 165 -17.46 2.71 5.46
CA ALA A 165 -17.18 3.49 6.65
C ALA A 165 -18.23 3.09 7.70
N SER A 166 -17.82 2.34 8.72
CA SER A 166 -18.67 2.16 9.88
C SER A 166 -18.83 3.56 10.42
N ASN A 167 -20.08 4.03 10.52
CA ASN A 167 -20.37 5.11 11.45
C ASN A 167 -20.19 4.52 12.85
N ASP A 168 -18.94 4.23 13.21
CA ASP A 168 -18.53 4.10 14.59
C ASP A 168 -18.56 5.53 15.12
N ASN A 169 -19.78 5.96 15.47
CA ASN A 169 -19.96 6.67 16.71
C ASN A 169 -19.30 5.80 17.77
N LYS A 170 -17.98 5.97 17.92
CA LYS A 170 -17.22 5.57 19.08
C LYS A 170 -17.83 6.40 20.20
N MET A 171 -18.95 5.91 20.74
CA MET A 171 -19.44 6.32 22.03
C MET A 171 -18.26 6.06 22.95
N LEU A 172 -17.57 7.14 23.30
CA LEU A 172 -16.68 7.20 24.42
C LEU A 172 -17.50 6.74 25.62
N TYR A 173 -17.47 5.44 25.92
CA TYR A 173 -17.69 4.98 27.26
C TYR A 173 -16.55 5.58 28.08
N VAL A 174 -16.80 6.77 28.62
CA VAL A 174 -16.08 7.28 29.77
C VAL A 174 -16.39 6.28 30.88
N GLN A 175 -15.48 5.33 31.09
CA GLN A 175 -15.46 4.58 32.32
C GLN A 175 -15.15 5.58 33.43
N ASN A 176 -16.20 6.03 34.12
CA ASN A 176 -16.06 6.66 35.42
C ASN A 176 -15.53 5.59 36.39
N ALA A 177 -14.21 5.54 36.53
CA ALA A 177 -13.54 4.84 37.60
C ALA A 177 -13.39 5.80 38.78
N ASN A 178 -14.30 5.64 39.74
CA ASN A 178 -14.26 5.92 41.18
C ASN A 178 -13.02 6.61 41.78
N ASN A 179 -13.30 7.62 42.62
CA ASN A 179 -12.64 7.86 43.92
C ASN A 179 -13.67 8.59 44.82
N SER A 180 -14.34 7.90 45.75
CA SER A 180 -13.92 7.59 47.14
C SER A 180 -14.14 8.74 48.13
N SER A 181 -15.20 8.65 48.97
CA SER A 181 -15.16 8.79 50.44
C SER A 181 -16.57 9.00 51.01
N LEU A 182 -17.07 8.02 51.77
CA LEU A 182 -18.13 8.20 52.76
C LEU A 182 -17.66 7.46 54.02
N SER A 183 -17.05 8.23 54.92
CA SER A 183 -16.82 7.89 56.31
C SER A 183 -18.15 7.97 57.07
N PHE A 184 -18.44 6.92 57.83
CA PHE A 184 -19.46 6.92 58.89
C PHE A 184 -19.03 7.78 60.07
#